data_AF-A0ABC8RCN8-F1
#
_entry.id   AF-A0ABC8RCN8-F1
#
_cell.length_a   1.000
_cell.length_b   1.000
_cell.length_c   1.000
_cell.angle_alpha   90.00
_cell.angle_beta   90.00
_cell.angle_gamma   90.00
#
_symmetry.space_group_name_H-M   'P 1'
#
loop_
_entity.id
_entity.type
_entity.pdbx_description
1 polymer ?
#
loop_
_entity_poly.entity_id
_entity_poly.type
_entity_poly.pdbx_seq_one_letter_code
_entity_poly.pdbx_strand_id
1 'polypeptide(L)'
;MASVALSLANSSLQVNNKGFSEFAGLRSSATSLSFSSTKASDDLFSVVAFQTSAFGGGINKRGVVEAKLKVAINGFGRIGRNFLRCWHGRKDSLLDVIAINDTGGVKQAAHLLKYDSILGIFDADVKPSGDAAISVDGKIIKVVSNRNPVNLPWKDLEIDLVIEGTGVFVDRDGAGKHIQAGAKKVLITAPGKGDIPTYVVGVNADAYDPKEPIISNASCTTNCLAPFVKVLDQKFGIIKGTMTTTHSYTGDQRLLDASHRDLRRARAAALNIVPTSTGAAKAVALVLPSLKGKLNGIALRVPTPNVSVVDLVVQVEKKTFAEEVNAAFRESAEKELNGILSVCDVPLVSVDFRCTDVSSTVDSSLTMVMGDDMVKVIAWYDNEWGYSQRVVDLADIVATNWI
;
A
#
# COMPACT_ATOMS: atom_id res chain seq x y z
N MET A 1 -9.32 -80.85 8.59
CA MET A 1 -9.07 -81.75 7.44
C MET A 1 -10.19 -81.50 6.45
N ALA A 2 -10.04 -81.07 5.19
CA ALA A 2 -8.95 -80.91 4.22
C ALA A 2 -9.26 -79.63 3.37
N SER A 3 -8.30 -78.78 2.96
CA SER A 3 -7.44 -78.84 1.75
C SER A 3 -8.25 -78.97 0.44
N VAL A 4 -8.11 -78.15 -0.62
CA VAL A 4 -6.94 -77.85 -1.49
C VAL A 4 -7.28 -76.59 -2.32
N ALA A 5 -6.50 -75.50 -2.24
CA ALA A 5 -5.40 -75.05 -3.11
C ALA A 5 -5.76 -74.55 -4.53
N LEU A 6 -5.52 -73.26 -4.77
CA LEU A 6 -5.27 -72.68 -6.09
C LEU A 6 -3.87 -72.05 -6.08
N SER A 7 -3.08 -72.34 -7.11
CA SER A 7 -1.72 -71.84 -7.31
C SER A 7 -1.71 -70.57 -8.15
N LEU A 8 -0.75 -69.66 -7.91
CA LEU A 8 0.39 -69.40 -8.80
C LEU A 8 1.13 -68.10 -8.46
N ALA A 9 2.46 -68.20 -8.63
CA ALA A 9 3.42 -67.17 -9.02
C ALA A 9 3.89 -66.12 -7.99
N ASN A 10 5.05 -66.43 -7.40
CA ASN A 10 6.03 -65.48 -6.91
C ASN A 10 6.49 -64.52 -8.02
N SER A 11 6.50 -63.22 -7.72
CA SER A 11 7.55 -62.33 -8.23
C SER A 11 7.85 -61.25 -7.17
N SER A 12 9.08 -61.30 -6.68
CA SER A 12 9.67 -60.34 -5.76
C SER A 12 9.99 -59.03 -6.50
N LEU A 13 9.36 -57.93 -6.09
CA LEU A 13 9.75 -56.59 -6.50
C LEU A 13 10.32 -55.84 -5.29
N GLN A 14 11.61 -55.55 -5.39
CA GLN A 14 12.40 -54.80 -4.44
C GLN A 14 11.87 -53.37 -4.29
N VAL A 15 11.74 -52.93 -3.04
CA VAL A 15 11.47 -51.55 -2.66
C VAL A 15 12.71 -50.71 -2.92
N ASN A 16 12.61 -49.72 -3.81
CA ASN A 16 13.63 -48.70 -3.98
C ASN A 16 13.06 -47.33 -3.59
N ASN A 17 13.53 -46.83 -2.44
CA ASN A 17 13.35 -45.45 -1.98
C ASN A 17 14.06 -44.49 -2.96
N LYS A 18 13.31 -43.64 -3.67
CA LYS A 18 13.86 -42.39 -4.24
C LYS A 18 12.87 -41.25 -4.05
N GLY A 19 13.36 -40.21 -3.37
CA GLY A 19 12.62 -39.01 -3.01
C GLY A 19 12.55 -37.97 -4.11
N PHE A 20 11.69 -36.99 -3.86
CA PHE A 20 11.45 -35.76 -4.61
C PHE A 20 12.76 -35.02 -4.96
N SER A 21 13.27 -35.23 -6.17
CA SER A 21 14.30 -34.38 -6.79
C SER A 21 14.37 -34.60 -8.30
N GLU A 22 13.26 -34.41 -9.01
CA GLU A 22 13.27 -34.27 -10.48
C GLU A 22 12.30 -33.17 -10.91
N PHE A 23 12.74 -31.92 -10.78
CA PHE A 23 12.20 -30.80 -11.57
C PHE A 23 13.31 -29.75 -11.75
N ALA A 24 14.22 -30.01 -12.68
CA ALA A 24 15.18 -29.02 -13.17
C ALA A 24 15.58 -29.37 -14.60
N GLY A 25 14.82 -28.87 -15.57
CA GLY A 25 15.20 -28.87 -16.97
C GLY A 25 16.20 -27.73 -17.25
N LEU A 26 17.50 -28.02 -17.15
CA LEU A 26 18.58 -27.21 -17.71
C LEU A 26 19.65 -28.16 -18.25
N ARG A 27 19.77 -28.23 -19.58
CA ARG A 27 20.82 -28.99 -20.26
C ARG A 27 22.14 -28.24 -20.16
N SER A 28 23.14 -28.89 -19.58
CA SER A 28 24.55 -28.52 -19.62
C SER A 28 25.18 -28.99 -20.93
N SER A 29 25.90 -28.10 -21.62
CA SER A 29 26.97 -28.47 -22.54
C SER A 29 28.23 -27.71 -22.15
N ALA A 30 29.12 -28.41 -21.45
CA ALA A 30 30.48 -27.96 -21.18
C ALA A 30 31.39 -28.39 -22.33
N THR A 31 32.25 -27.49 -22.79
CA THR A 31 33.51 -27.85 -23.44
C THR A 31 34.57 -26.89 -22.90
N SER A 32 35.56 -27.49 -22.25
CA SER A 32 36.72 -26.89 -21.60
C SER A 32 37.70 -26.27 -22.60
N LEU A 33 38.43 -25.22 -22.20
CA LEU A 33 39.90 -25.17 -22.15
C LEU A 33 40.39 -23.82 -21.57
N SER A 34 41.69 -23.78 -21.25
CA SER A 34 42.33 -23.15 -20.09
C SER A 34 42.93 -21.74 -20.26
N PHE A 35 43.11 -21.09 -19.10
CA PHE A 35 44.01 -19.98 -18.70
C PHE A 35 45.07 -19.46 -19.70
N SER A 36 45.15 -18.13 -19.82
CA SER A 36 46.41 -17.37 -19.76
C SER A 36 46.15 -15.89 -19.49
N SER A 37 46.96 -15.31 -18.61
CA SER A 37 47.05 -13.89 -18.28
C SER A 37 47.94 -13.15 -19.26
N THR A 38 47.59 -11.93 -19.67
CA THR A 38 48.55 -10.95 -20.19
C THR A 38 48.01 -9.52 -20.04
N LYS A 39 48.94 -8.61 -19.77
CA LYS A 39 48.78 -7.18 -19.51
C LYS A 39 48.65 -6.35 -20.80
N ALA A 40 48.07 -5.16 -20.61
CA ALA A 40 48.41 -3.86 -21.18
C ALA A 40 47.81 -3.41 -22.52
N SER A 41 47.64 -2.08 -22.56
CA SER A 41 47.49 -1.12 -23.67
C SER A 41 46.10 -0.49 -23.89
N ASP A 42 46.06 0.80 -23.50
CA ASP A 42 45.65 1.96 -24.30
C ASP A 42 44.15 2.31 -24.44
N ASP A 43 43.72 3.14 -23.48
CA ASP A 43 43.34 4.56 -23.69
C ASP A 43 42.89 4.97 -25.10
N LEU A 44 41.58 5.21 -25.29
CA LEU A 44 41.05 6.07 -26.34
C LEU A 44 39.66 6.58 -25.91
N PHE A 45 39.45 7.89 -25.92
CA PHE A 45 38.24 8.66 -25.56
C PHE A 45 38.14 9.19 -24.12
N SER A 46 39.16 9.91 -23.70
CA SER A 46 38.98 11.14 -22.92
C SER A 46 39.44 12.34 -23.78
N VAL A 47 38.90 13.54 -23.49
CA VAL A 47 39.24 14.85 -24.08
C VAL A 47 38.46 15.27 -25.34
N VAL A 48 37.33 15.96 -25.14
CA VAL A 48 37.11 17.26 -25.79
C VAL A 48 36.59 18.23 -24.72
N ALA A 49 37.39 19.27 -24.52
CA ALA A 49 37.12 20.40 -23.65
C ALA A 49 36.02 21.30 -24.22
N PHE A 50 35.16 21.82 -23.34
CA PHE A 50 34.43 23.06 -23.61
C PHE A 50 34.75 24.05 -22.49
N GLN A 51 35.61 25.00 -22.81
CA GLN A 51 35.97 26.11 -21.95
C GLN A 51 35.44 27.38 -22.62
N THR A 52 34.52 28.07 -21.96
CA THR A 52 34.69 29.46 -21.48
C THR A 52 33.34 30.15 -21.34
N SER A 53 33.04 30.59 -20.12
CA SER A 53 32.73 32.00 -19.84
C SER A 53 32.62 32.15 -18.33
N ALA A 54 33.63 32.81 -17.76
CA ALA A 54 33.60 33.29 -16.38
C ALA A 54 32.74 34.56 -16.32
N PHE A 55 31.75 34.57 -15.44
CA PHE A 55 31.32 35.77 -14.74
C PHE A 55 31.19 35.43 -13.26
N GLY A 56 32.00 36.11 -12.45
CA GLY A 56 31.96 36.05 -11.01
C GLY A 56 30.63 36.58 -10.49
N GLY A 57 30.06 35.82 -9.57
CA GLY A 57 28.85 36.15 -8.84
C GLY A 57 28.70 35.13 -7.73
N GLY A 58 29.51 35.27 -6.67
CA GLY A 58 29.41 34.49 -5.45
C GLY A 58 28.08 34.79 -4.76
N ILE A 59 27.02 34.14 -5.22
CA ILE A 59 25.78 34.03 -4.46
C ILE A 59 25.96 32.82 -3.57
N ASN A 60 26.28 33.08 -2.30
CA ASN A 60 25.98 32.15 -1.23
C ASN A 60 24.51 31.75 -1.39
N LYS A 61 24.25 30.59 -2.02
CA LYS A 61 23.00 29.87 -1.81
C LYS A 61 23.03 29.47 -0.34
N ARG A 62 22.55 30.36 0.53
CA ARG A 62 21.93 29.95 1.79
C ARG A 62 20.96 28.86 1.37
N GLY A 63 21.30 27.61 1.66
CA GLY A 63 20.32 26.54 1.57
C GLY A 63 19.13 27.01 2.37
N VAL A 64 18.01 27.26 1.70
CA VAL A 64 16.75 27.37 2.40
C VAL A 64 16.58 25.98 3.00
N VAL A 65 16.90 25.85 4.29
CA VAL A 65 16.59 24.65 5.04
C VAL A 65 15.08 24.71 5.16
N GLU A 66 14.39 24.14 4.19
CA GLU A 66 12.95 24.01 4.23
C GLU A 66 12.63 23.26 5.51
N ALA A 67 11.89 23.91 6.42
CA ALA A 67 11.65 23.37 7.75
C ALA A 67 10.82 22.10 7.61
N LYS A 68 11.44 20.94 7.87
CA LYS A 68 10.74 19.66 7.78
C LYS A 68 9.80 19.48 8.97
N LEU A 69 8.62 18.94 8.68
CA LEU A 69 7.60 18.63 9.67
C LEU A 69 8.01 17.41 10.49
N LYS A 70 8.04 17.52 11.82
CA LYS A 70 8.42 16.41 12.70
C LYS A 70 7.30 15.39 12.80
N VAL A 71 7.53 14.19 12.30
CA VAL A 71 6.52 13.12 12.22
C VAL A 71 6.81 12.01 13.23
N ALA A 72 5.76 11.53 13.91
CA ALA A 72 5.79 10.27 14.64
C ALA A 72 4.82 9.24 14.06
N ILE A 73 5.19 7.97 14.08
CA ILE A 73 4.33 6.86 13.65
C ILE A 73 3.79 6.14 14.88
N ASN A 74 2.48 6.20 15.12
CA ASN A 74 1.85 5.42 16.18
C ASN A 74 1.34 4.08 15.64
N GLY A 75 1.88 2.97 16.15
CA GLY A 75 1.57 1.64 15.64
C GLY A 75 2.47 1.26 14.48
N PHE A 76 3.64 0.68 14.79
CA PHE A 76 4.61 0.22 13.80
C PHE A 76 4.27 -1.17 13.20
N GLY A 77 2.98 -1.36 12.91
CA GLY A 77 2.43 -2.53 12.24
C GLY A 77 2.67 -2.48 10.72
N ARG A 78 1.79 -3.13 9.95
CA ARG A 78 1.94 -3.21 8.49
C ARG A 78 1.99 -1.84 7.82
N ILE A 79 1.00 -0.98 8.08
CA ILE A 79 0.93 0.35 7.45
C ILE A 79 2.01 1.28 8.00
N GLY A 80 2.30 1.25 9.31
CA GLY A 80 3.37 2.07 9.89
C GLY A 80 4.76 1.78 9.31
N ARG A 81 5.09 0.51 9.08
CA ARG A 81 6.35 0.12 8.41
C ARG A 81 6.36 0.52 6.94
N ASN A 82 5.25 0.33 6.23
CA ASN A 82 5.16 0.71 4.82
C ASN A 82 5.22 2.24 4.63
N PHE A 83 4.62 3.02 5.53
CA PHE A 83 4.76 4.48 5.56
C PHE A 83 6.23 4.87 5.64
N LEU A 84 7.00 4.27 6.55
CA LEU A 84 8.44 4.55 6.67
C LEU A 84 9.19 4.17 5.39
N ARG A 85 8.92 2.98 4.82
CA ARG A 85 9.55 2.56 3.55
C ARG A 85 9.23 3.51 2.39
N CYS A 86 7.97 3.93 2.26
CA CYS A 86 7.53 4.87 1.23
C CYS A 86 8.18 6.25 1.41
N TRP A 87 8.14 6.78 2.64
CA TRP A 87 8.78 8.06 2.99
C TRP A 87 10.29 8.04 2.73
N HIS A 88 10.97 6.95 3.10
CA HIS A 88 12.42 6.80 2.86
C HIS A 88 12.79 6.85 1.37
N GLY A 89 11.90 6.36 0.49
CA GLY A 89 12.09 6.46 -0.97
C GLY A 89 11.96 7.88 -1.53
N ARG A 90 11.49 8.86 -0.75
CA ARG A 90 11.19 10.23 -1.19
C ARG A 90 12.22 11.22 -0.64
N LYS A 91 13.23 11.54 -1.45
CA LYS A 91 14.31 12.46 -1.06
C LYS A 91 13.82 13.89 -0.77
N ASP A 92 12.78 14.32 -1.50
CA ASP A 92 12.24 15.68 -1.45
C ASP A 92 11.02 15.83 -0.51
N SER A 93 10.73 14.82 0.33
CA SER A 93 9.63 14.94 1.29
C SER A 93 9.92 15.99 2.36
N LEU A 94 8.89 16.78 2.67
CA LEU A 94 8.87 17.78 3.74
C LEU A 94 8.75 17.14 5.13
N LEU A 95 8.62 15.83 5.22
CA LEU A 95 8.46 15.10 6.47
C LEU A 95 9.81 14.67 7.03
N ASP A 96 9.96 14.74 8.35
CA ASP A 96 11.10 14.20 9.08
C ASP A 96 10.61 13.22 10.15
N VAL A 97 10.80 11.92 9.93
CA VAL A 97 10.36 10.89 10.89
C VAL A 97 11.29 10.90 12.11
N ILE A 98 10.76 11.29 13.26
CA ILE A 98 11.49 11.44 14.52
C ILE A 98 11.34 10.21 15.41
N ALA A 99 10.13 9.65 15.47
CA ALA A 99 9.81 8.58 16.41
C ALA A 99 8.80 7.57 15.88
N ILE A 100 8.90 6.35 16.39
CA ILE A 100 7.91 5.29 16.23
C ILE A 100 7.46 4.79 17.60
N ASN A 101 6.14 4.59 17.77
CA ASN A 101 5.60 3.88 18.92
C ASN A 101 5.34 2.42 18.54
N ASP A 102 6.12 1.51 19.15
CA ASP A 102 5.99 0.07 18.95
C ASP A 102 6.16 -0.67 20.28
N THR A 103 5.12 -1.42 20.67
CA THR A 103 5.16 -2.26 21.87
C THR A 103 6.13 -3.44 21.76
N GLY A 104 6.56 -3.80 20.55
CA GLY A 104 7.56 -4.83 20.31
C GLY A 104 8.98 -4.41 20.70
N GLY A 105 9.27 -3.10 20.77
CA GLY A 105 10.60 -2.58 21.06
C GLY A 105 11.55 -2.57 19.85
N VAL A 106 12.78 -2.07 20.08
CA VAL A 106 13.76 -1.75 19.03
C VAL A 106 14.12 -2.94 18.14
N LYS A 107 14.41 -4.10 18.75
CA LYS A 107 14.87 -5.28 18.00
C LYS A 107 13.80 -5.74 17.00
N GLN A 108 12.55 -5.81 17.44
CA GLN A 108 11.40 -6.22 16.64
C GLN A 108 11.11 -5.19 15.55
N ALA A 109 11.10 -3.90 15.90
CA ALA A 109 10.91 -2.81 14.94
C ALA A 109 11.97 -2.85 13.82
N ALA A 110 13.26 -2.95 14.17
CA ALA A 110 14.34 -3.03 13.19
C ALA A 110 14.24 -4.29 12.31
N HIS A 111 14.00 -5.45 12.91
CA HIS A 111 13.93 -6.72 12.19
C HIS A 111 12.74 -6.76 11.22
N LEU A 112 11.54 -6.38 11.68
CA LEU A 112 10.32 -6.38 10.86
C LEU A 112 10.31 -5.24 9.82
N LEU A 113 11.08 -4.17 10.03
CA LEU A 113 11.32 -3.17 8.99
C LEU A 113 12.28 -3.70 7.92
N LYS A 114 13.35 -4.41 8.29
CA LYS A 114 14.33 -4.95 7.34
C LYS A 114 13.79 -6.10 6.51
N TYR A 115 13.02 -7.02 7.10
CA TYR A 115 12.55 -8.24 6.46
C TYR A 115 11.02 -8.27 6.38
N ASP A 116 10.47 -8.38 5.17
CA ASP A 116 9.03 -8.48 4.94
C ASP A 116 8.70 -9.59 3.94
N SER A 117 7.74 -10.46 4.26
CA SER A 117 7.37 -11.59 3.41
C SER A 117 6.68 -11.19 2.10
N ILE A 118 6.08 -10.00 2.04
CA ILE A 118 5.40 -9.48 0.85
C ILE A 118 6.37 -8.62 0.06
N LEU A 119 6.99 -7.66 0.72
CA LEU A 119 7.79 -6.64 0.05
C LEU A 119 9.26 -7.04 -0.12
N GLY A 120 9.70 -8.14 0.50
CA GLY A 120 11.09 -8.58 0.50
C GLY A 120 11.94 -7.82 1.52
N ILE A 121 13.26 -7.94 1.32
CA ILE A 121 14.26 -7.26 2.15
C ILE A 121 14.26 -5.77 1.78
N PHE A 122 14.15 -4.90 2.79
CA PHE A 122 14.21 -3.46 2.58
C PHE A 122 15.64 -3.05 2.20
N ASP A 123 15.77 -2.33 1.10
CA ASP A 123 17.05 -1.83 0.57
C ASP A 123 17.50 -0.55 1.31
N ALA A 124 17.78 -0.71 2.61
CA ALA A 124 18.35 0.28 3.50
C ALA A 124 19.16 -0.43 4.60
N ASP A 125 20.18 0.22 5.15
CA ASP A 125 20.91 -0.21 6.34
C ASP A 125 20.06 0.04 7.59
N VAL A 126 19.24 -0.97 7.94
CA VAL A 126 18.38 -0.95 9.13
C VAL A 126 19.06 -1.71 10.27
N LYS A 127 19.33 -1.02 11.37
CA LYS A 127 19.96 -1.61 12.56
C LYS A 127 19.41 -1.02 13.86
N PRO A 128 19.36 -1.79 14.95
CA PRO A 128 19.22 -1.24 16.29
C PRO A 128 20.30 -0.19 16.56
N SER A 129 19.92 0.91 17.21
CA SER A 129 20.83 1.94 17.70
C SER A 129 20.64 2.10 19.20
N GLY A 130 21.30 1.22 19.96
CA GLY A 130 21.04 1.04 21.38
C GLY A 130 19.64 0.47 21.65
N ASP A 131 19.12 0.73 22.85
CA ASP A 131 17.86 0.12 23.32
C ASP A 131 16.61 1.01 23.10
N ALA A 132 16.81 2.22 22.57
CA ALA A 132 15.74 3.22 22.44
C ALA A 132 15.59 3.80 21.02
N ALA A 133 16.31 3.29 20.01
CA ALA A 133 16.23 3.80 18.65
C ALA A 133 16.59 2.76 17.59
N ILE A 134 16.14 2.98 16.36
CA ILE A 134 16.63 2.32 15.15
C ILE A 134 17.39 3.32 14.29
N SER A 135 18.37 2.83 13.54
CA SER A 135 19.04 3.56 12.45
C SER A 135 18.52 3.03 11.13
N VAL A 136 18.19 3.93 10.20
CA VAL A 136 17.86 3.62 8.80
C VAL A 136 18.74 4.51 7.93
N ASP A 137 19.72 3.92 7.22
CA ASP A 137 20.74 4.66 6.45
C ASP A 137 21.43 5.78 7.25
N GLY A 138 21.73 5.48 8.52
CA GLY A 138 22.35 6.42 9.47
C GLY A 138 21.39 7.40 10.13
N LYS A 139 20.15 7.56 9.66
CA LYS A 139 19.14 8.38 10.34
C LYS A 139 18.63 7.66 11.59
N ILE A 140 18.75 8.33 12.74
CA ILE A 140 18.26 7.83 14.02
C ILE A 140 16.77 8.15 14.19
N ILE A 141 15.97 7.12 14.45
CA ILE A 141 14.54 7.22 14.72
C ILE A 141 14.28 6.60 16.10
N LYS A 142 13.73 7.40 17.02
CA LYS A 142 13.48 6.96 18.39
C LYS A 142 12.36 5.92 18.43
N VAL A 143 12.53 4.87 19.22
CA VAL A 143 11.48 3.89 19.50
C VAL A 143 10.96 4.14 20.90
N VAL A 144 9.67 4.44 20.99
CA VAL A 144 8.93 4.54 22.24
C VAL A 144 7.93 3.39 22.33
N SER A 145 7.47 3.08 23.54
CA SER A 145 6.55 1.96 23.77
C SER A 145 5.53 2.34 24.84
N ASN A 146 4.33 2.74 24.40
CA ASN A 146 3.19 2.91 25.28
C ASN A 146 1.88 2.59 24.56
N ARG A 147 0.98 1.87 25.24
CA ARG A 147 -0.36 1.56 24.71
C ARG A 147 -1.35 2.70 24.87
N ASN A 148 -1.12 3.61 25.82
CA ASN A 148 -1.96 4.78 26.02
C ASN A 148 -1.31 6.00 25.34
N PRO A 149 -1.93 6.58 24.31
CA PRO A 149 -1.34 7.70 23.58
C PRO A 149 -1.02 8.94 24.41
N VAL A 150 -1.77 9.19 25.49
CA VAL A 150 -1.57 10.36 26.38
C VAL A 150 -0.19 10.32 27.07
N ASN A 151 0.38 9.13 27.25
CA ASN A 151 1.67 8.93 27.91
C ASN A 151 2.86 8.98 26.93
N LEU A 152 2.61 9.19 25.65
CA LEU A 152 3.68 9.25 24.65
C LEU A 152 4.37 10.61 24.71
N PRO A 153 5.69 10.68 24.53
CA PRO A 153 6.47 11.90 24.75
C PRO A 153 6.42 12.85 23.53
N TRP A 154 5.24 13.08 22.95
CA TRP A 154 5.10 13.89 21.74
C TRP A 154 5.49 15.35 21.95
N LYS A 155 5.13 15.92 23.11
CA LYS A 155 5.55 17.26 23.51
C LYS A 155 7.08 17.38 23.58
N ASP A 156 7.73 16.45 24.27
CA ASP A 156 9.19 16.49 24.50
C ASP A 156 9.98 16.27 23.20
N LEU A 157 9.40 15.54 22.24
CA LEU A 157 9.96 15.31 20.92
C LEU A 157 9.54 16.36 19.89
N GLU A 158 8.71 17.34 20.28
CA GLU A 158 8.16 18.39 19.43
C GLU A 158 7.48 17.83 18.17
N ILE A 159 6.70 16.76 18.33
CA ILE A 159 6.02 16.13 17.18
C ILE A 159 4.95 17.05 16.64
N ASP A 160 5.02 17.34 15.35
CA ASP A 160 4.02 18.13 14.66
C ASP A 160 2.85 17.24 14.20
N LEU A 161 3.16 16.13 13.51
CA LEU A 161 2.15 15.23 12.92
C LEU A 161 2.33 13.80 13.41
N VAL A 162 1.24 13.18 13.88
CA VAL A 162 1.20 11.75 14.16
C VAL A 162 0.50 11.00 13.04
N ILE A 163 1.16 9.96 12.53
CA ILE A 163 0.55 8.95 11.65
C ILE A 163 -0.05 7.86 12.55
N GLU A 164 -1.37 7.86 12.69
CA GLU A 164 -2.13 6.92 13.53
C GLU A 164 -2.42 5.63 12.73
N GLY A 165 -1.53 4.65 12.89
CA GLY A 165 -1.50 3.37 12.19
C GLY A 165 -1.90 2.16 13.03
N THR A 166 -2.44 2.34 14.23
CA THR A 166 -2.89 1.22 15.10
C THR A 166 -4.22 0.63 14.65
N GLY A 167 -5.07 1.45 13.99
CA GLY A 167 -6.45 1.10 13.66
C GLY A 167 -7.41 1.09 14.86
N VAL A 168 -6.95 1.48 16.05
CA VAL A 168 -7.76 1.52 17.28
C VAL A 168 -8.33 2.93 17.52
N PHE A 169 -7.50 3.96 17.37
CA PHE A 169 -7.84 5.35 17.66
C PHE A 169 -8.38 6.06 16.41
N VAL A 170 -9.61 5.70 16.03
CA VAL A 170 -10.23 6.13 14.76
C VAL A 170 -11.36 7.16 14.94
N ASP A 171 -11.57 7.67 16.15
CA ASP A 171 -12.52 8.75 16.48
C ASP A 171 -11.78 9.96 17.08
N ARG A 172 -12.48 11.10 17.21
CA ARG A 172 -11.87 12.36 17.70
C ARG A 172 -11.31 12.19 19.11
N ASP A 173 -12.01 11.48 19.99
CA ASP A 173 -11.57 11.26 21.38
C ASP A 173 -10.32 10.36 21.43
N GLY A 174 -10.30 9.28 20.66
CA GLY A 174 -9.19 8.35 20.58
C GLY A 174 -7.94 9.00 19.98
N ALA A 175 -8.06 9.57 18.78
CA ALA A 175 -6.95 10.22 18.09
C ALA A 175 -6.51 11.51 18.81
N GLY A 176 -7.45 12.24 19.42
CA GLY A 176 -7.17 13.46 20.20
C GLY A 176 -6.26 13.24 21.41
N LYS A 177 -6.11 12.00 21.90
CA LYS A 177 -5.12 11.67 22.93
C LYS A 177 -3.67 11.95 22.49
N HIS A 178 -3.38 11.88 21.19
CA HIS A 178 -2.07 12.29 20.67
C HIS A 178 -1.85 13.80 20.81
N ILE A 179 -2.91 14.59 20.59
CA ILE A 179 -2.86 16.04 20.76
C ILE A 179 -2.68 16.39 22.23
N GLN A 180 -3.38 15.69 23.13
CA GLN A 180 -3.19 15.84 24.59
C GLN A 180 -1.75 15.53 25.02
N ALA A 181 -1.09 14.56 24.39
CA ALA A 181 0.33 14.23 24.60
C ALA A 181 1.31 15.25 23.99
N GLY A 182 0.81 16.24 23.23
CA GLY A 182 1.58 17.37 22.71
C GLY A 182 1.81 17.37 21.21
N ALA A 183 1.28 16.42 20.45
CA ALA A 183 1.28 16.50 18.99
C ALA A 183 0.35 17.62 18.50
N LYS A 184 0.63 18.23 17.35
CA LYS A 184 -0.23 19.30 16.81
C LYS A 184 -1.37 18.75 15.95
N LYS A 185 -1.09 17.75 15.10
CA LYS A 185 -2.08 17.12 14.21
C LYS A 185 -1.97 15.59 14.17
N VAL A 186 -3.03 14.94 13.71
CA VAL A 186 -3.12 13.48 13.55
C VAL A 186 -3.70 13.11 12.18
N LEU A 187 -3.01 12.21 11.49
CA LEU A 187 -3.46 11.57 10.26
C LEU A 187 -3.81 10.11 10.55
N ILE A 188 -5.10 9.75 10.44
CA ILE A 188 -5.58 8.38 10.67
C ILE A 188 -5.45 7.56 9.39
N THR A 189 -4.80 6.39 9.47
CA THR A 189 -4.60 5.48 8.33
C THR A 189 -5.72 4.42 8.23
N ALA A 190 -6.94 4.82 8.53
CA ALA A 190 -8.16 4.01 8.49
C ALA A 190 -9.38 4.95 8.37
N PRO A 191 -10.57 4.44 8.02
CA PRO A 191 -11.79 5.25 8.03
C PRO A 191 -12.04 5.87 9.40
N GLY A 192 -12.08 7.20 9.45
CA GLY A 192 -12.48 7.95 10.63
C GLY A 192 -13.94 7.68 11.00
N LYS A 193 -14.25 7.77 12.29
CA LYS A 193 -15.61 7.70 12.82
C LYS A 193 -16.12 9.09 13.17
N GLY A 194 -17.44 9.25 13.09
CA GLY A 194 -18.09 10.53 13.39
C GLY A 194 -17.87 11.53 12.28
N ASP A 195 -17.44 12.72 12.65
CA ASP A 195 -17.31 13.91 11.80
C ASP A 195 -15.86 14.20 11.37
N ILE A 196 -14.95 13.22 11.50
CA ILE A 196 -13.56 13.37 11.06
C ILE A 196 -13.52 13.58 9.54
N PRO A 197 -12.95 14.70 9.06
CA PRO A 197 -12.78 14.95 7.63
C PRO A 197 -11.96 13.85 6.97
N THR A 198 -12.47 13.36 5.84
CA THR A 198 -11.86 12.27 5.08
C THR A 198 -11.36 12.81 3.75
N TYR A 199 -10.11 12.52 3.42
CA TYR A 199 -9.46 12.97 2.20
C TYR A 199 -8.89 11.78 1.43
N VAL A 200 -9.06 11.81 0.11
CA VAL A 200 -8.46 10.88 -0.84
C VAL A 200 -7.69 11.71 -1.88
N VAL A 201 -6.39 11.44 -1.98
CA VAL A 201 -5.47 12.13 -2.89
C VAL A 201 -5.89 11.88 -4.35
N GLY A 202 -5.91 12.95 -5.15
CA GLY A 202 -6.44 12.95 -6.53
C GLY A 202 -7.96 13.10 -6.64
N VAL A 203 -8.69 13.04 -5.52
CA VAL A 203 -10.16 13.15 -5.49
C VAL A 203 -10.62 14.44 -4.82
N ASN A 204 -10.32 14.63 -3.53
CA ASN A 204 -10.75 15.81 -2.76
C ASN A 204 -9.69 16.35 -1.79
N ALA A 205 -8.45 15.85 -1.83
CA ALA A 205 -7.39 16.27 -0.91
C ALA A 205 -6.92 17.72 -1.14
N ASP A 206 -7.22 18.31 -2.29
CA ASP A 206 -7.07 19.73 -2.61
C ASP A 206 -7.99 20.62 -1.75
N ALA A 207 -9.10 20.08 -1.25
CA ALA A 207 -10.00 20.74 -0.31
C ALA A 207 -9.60 20.51 1.17
N TYR A 208 -8.36 20.09 1.43
CA TYR A 208 -7.84 19.96 2.79
C TYR A 208 -7.95 21.29 3.56
N ASP A 209 -8.55 21.27 4.75
CA ASP A 209 -8.57 22.43 5.66
C ASP A 209 -7.39 22.34 6.65
N PRO A 210 -6.41 23.25 6.59
CA PRO A 210 -5.27 23.28 7.50
C PRO A 210 -5.64 23.44 8.98
N LYS A 211 -6.85 23.90 9.29
CA LYS A 211 -7.32 24.06 10.66
C LYS A 211 -7.78 22.73 11.28
N GLU A 212 -8.06 21.72 10.47
CA GLU A 212 -8.51 20.43 10.97
C GLU A 212 -7.34 19.68 11.63
N PRO A 213 -7.41 19.42 12.95
CA PRO A 213 -6.29 18.83 13.68
C PRO A 213 -6.24 17.31 13.52
N ILE A 214 -7.36 16.68 13.13
CA ILE A 214 -7.48 15.23 12.99
C ILE A 214 -8.18 14.95 11.67
N ILE A 215 -7.51 14.22 10.79
CA ILE A 215 -8.03 13.87 9.46
C ILE A 215 -7.84 12.37 9.17
N SER A 216 -8.60 11.84 8.22
CA SER A 216 -8.54 10.43 7.81
C SER A 216 -8.14 10.30 6.34
N ASN A 217 -7.22 9.37 6.05
CA ASN A 217 -6.88 8.97 4.69
C ASN A 217 -7.83 7.87 4.13
N ALA A 218 -9.04 7.75 4.69
CA ALA A 218 -10.02 6.70 4.35
C ALA A 218 -9.45 5.27 4.49
N SER A 219 -9.98 4.32 3.70
CA SER A 219 -9.45 2.95 3.56
C SER A 219 -8.74 2.74 2.23
N CYS A 220 -7.95 1.66 2.13
CA CYS A 220 -7.34 1.20 0.88
C CYS A 220 -8.39 0.98 -0.23
N THR A 221 -9.51 0.32 0.05
CA THR A 221 -10.60 0.13 -0.93
C THR A 221 -11.22 1.47 -1.36
N THR A 222 -11.37 2.44 -0.46
CA THR A 222 -11.90 3.77 -0.83
C THR A 222 -10.92 4.52 -1.73
N ASN A 223 -9.61 4.44 -1.42
CA ASN A 223 -8.55 5.02 -2.27
C ASN A 223 -8.47 4.35 -3.65
N CYS A 224 -8.77 3.05 -3.76
CA CYS A 224 -8.87 2.38 -5.05
C CYS A 224 -10.14 2.78 -5.82
N LEU A 225 -11.30 2.80 -5.14
CA LEU A 225 -12.61 3.01 -5.76
C LEU A 225 -12.84 4.46 -6.20
N ALA A 226 -12.53 5.44 -5.34
CA ALA A 226 -12.89 6.83 -5.56
C ALA A 226 -12.29 7.46 -6.85
N PRO A 227 -11.02 7.21 -7.24
CA PRO A 227 -10.44 7.80 -8.45
C PRO A 227 -11.18 7.42 -9.73
N PHE A 228 -11.42 6.14 -9.99
CA PHE A 228 -12.12 5.74 -11.23
C PHE A 228 -13.63 6.00 -11.15
N VAL A 229 -14.22 6.01 -9.95
CA VAL A 229 -15.61 6.46 -9.76
C VAL A 229 -15.77 7.95 -10.07
N LYS A 230 -14.81 8.80 -9.69
CA LYS A 230 -14.77 10.22 -10.07
C LYS A 230 -14.84 10.37 -11.59
N VAL A 231 -14.03 9.61 -12.32
CA VAL A 231 -14.02 9.62 -13.80
C VAL A 231 -15.38 9.18 -14.36
N LEU A 232 -15.94 8.07 -13.85
CA LEU A 232 -17.23 7.55 -14.31
C LEU A 232 -18.37 8.55 -14.07
N ASP A 233 -18.44 9.17 -12.88
CA ASP A 233 -19.48 10.14 -12.54
C ASP A 233 -19.36 11.41 -13.39
N GLN A 234 -18.15 11.94 -13.57
CA GLN A 234 -17.93 13.16 -14.35
C GLN A 234 -18.18 12.99 -15.85
N LYS A 235 -17.85 11.82 -16.42
CA LYS A 235 -17.93 11.58 -17.87
C LYS A 235 -19.24 10.95 -18.31
N PHE A 236 -19.85 10.12 -17.46
CA PHE A 236 -21.04 9.33 -17.80
C PHE A 236 -22.23 9.53 -16.87
N GLY A 237 -22.03 10.13 -15.68
CA GLY A 237 -23.08 10.36 -14.67
C GLY A 237 -23.53 9.05 -14.02
N ILE A 238 -23.19 8.81 -12.76
CA ILE A 238 -23.63 7.57 -12.07
C ILE A 238 -25.04 7.75 -11.53
N ILE A 239 -25.95 6.85 -11.89
CA ILE A 239 -27.30 6.79 -11.31
C ILE A 239 -27.25 6.03 -9.98
N LYS A 240 -26.74 4.80 -10.02
CA LYS A 240 -26.59 3.89 -8.86
C LYS A 240 -25.67 2.74 -9.20
N GLY A 241 -25.12 2.07 -8.20
CA GLY A 241 -24.31 0.88 -8.42
C GLY A 241 -23.98 0.12 -7.16
N THR A 242 -23.36 -1.04 -7.36
CA THR A 242 -22.86 -1.89 -6.29
C THR A 242 -21.43 -2.30 -6.59
N MET A 243 -20.64 -2.49 -5.55
CA MET A 243 -19.27 -3.00 -5.67
C MET A 243 -19.07 -4.25 -4.82
N THR A 244 -18.21 -5.14 -5.31
CA THR A 244 -17.62 -6.22 -4.53
C THR A 244 -16.11 -6.07 -4.55
N THR A 245 -15.45 -6.15 -3.40
CA THR A 245 -13.98 -6.23 -3.38
C THR A 245 -13.56 -7.62 -2.99
N THR A 246 -12.85 -8.29 -3.89
CA THR A 246 -12.12 -9.51 -3.56
C THR A 246 -10.80 -9.06 -2.97
N HIS A 247 -10.71 -9.18 -1.65
CA HIS A 247 -9.69 -8.51 -0.86
C HIS A 247 -8.79 -9.55 -0.21
N SER A 248 -7.48 -9.34 -0.30
CA SER A 248 -6.51 -10.12 0.49
C SER A 248 -6.83 -10.09 1.97
N TYR A 249 -6.45 -11.16 2.69
CA TYR A 249 -6.66 -11.17 4.14
C TYR A 249 -5.79 -10.12 4.84
N THR A 250 -6.20 -9.72 6.04
CA THR A 250 -5.48 -8.70 6.84
C THR A 250 -5.25 -9.19 8.27
N GLY A 251 -4.49 -8.43 9.06
CA GLY A 251 -4.20 -8.76 10.46
C GLY A 251 -5.42 -8.78 11.39
N ASP A 252 -6.59 -8.28 10.96
CA ASP A 252 -7.86 -8.39 11.69
C ASP A 252 -8.43 -9.83 11.65
N GLN A 253 -8.07 -10.62 10.64
CA GLN A 253 -8.54 -12.01 10.49
C GLN A 253 -7.69 -13.00 11.30
N ARG A 254 -8.24 -14.19 11.52
CA ARG A 254 -7.58 -15.25 12.28
C ARG A 254 -6.87 -16.24 11.38
N LEU A 255 -5.64 -16.63 11.74
CA LEU A 255 -4.90 -17.68 11.02
C LEU A 255 -5.60 -19.04 11.14
N LEU A 256 -6.06 -19.36 12.35
CA LEU A 256 -6.89 -20.53 12.68
C LEU A 256 -8.22 -20.06 13.27
N ASP A 257 -9.22 -20.92 13.32
CA ASP A 257 -10.53 -20.58 13.91
C ASP A 257 -10.37 -20.05 15.35
N ALA A 258 -10.78 -18.80 15.59
CA ALA A 258 -10.64 -18.13 16.89
C ALA A 258 -11.64 -16.98 17.08
N SER A 259 -11.84 -16.53 18.32
CA SER A 259 -12.85 -15.51 18.65
C SER A 259 -12.67 -14.20 17.86
N HIS A 260 -13.77 -13.73 17.29
CA HIS A 260 -13.85 -12.47 16.57
C HIS A 260 -15.31 -11.95 16.59
N ARG A 261 -15.50 -10.62 16.59
CA ARG A 261 -16.84 -9.98 16.65
C ARG A 261 -17.71 -10.27 15.41
N ASP A 262 -17.06 -10.35 14.25
CA ASP A 262 -17.63 -10.86 13.01
C ASP A 262 -17.34 -12.36 12.94
N LEU A 263 -18.36 -13.19 13.12
CA LEU A 263 -18.25 -14.65 13.15
C LEU A 263 -17.71 -15.24 11.85
N ARG A 264 -17.83 -14.53 10.71
CA ARG A 264 -17.24 -15.00 9.45
C ARG A 264 -15.74 -14.82 9.47
N ARG A 265 -15.24 -13.70 10.01
CA ARG A 265 -13.79 -13.42 10.20
C ARG A 265 -13.16 -14.22 11.35
N ALA A 266 -13.97 -14.91 12.16
CA ALA A 266 -13.50 -15.87 13.15
C ALA A 266 -12.89 -17.13 12.52
N ARG A 267 -13.18 -17.40 11.24
CA ARG A 267 -12.72 -18.59 10.51
C ARG A 267 -11.31 -18.40 9.93
N ALA A 268 -10.57 -19.50 9.78
CA ALA A 268 -9.21 -19.54 9.26
C ALA A 268 -9.08 -18.80 7.91
N ALA A 269 -8.30 -17.72 7.89
CA ALA A 269 -8.22 -16.78 6.79
C ALA A 269 -7.62 -17.38 5.51
N ALA A 270 -6.59 -18.23 5.65
CA ALA A 270 -5.87 -18.80 4.52
C ALA A 270 -6.56 -20.02 3.88
N LEU A 271 -7.77 -20.37 4.32
CA LEU A 271 -8.53 -21.52 3.82
C LEU A 271 -9.92 -21.15 3.27
N ASN A 272 -10.37 -19.90 3.45
CA ASN A 272 -11.76 -19.52 3.19
C ASN A 272 -11.86 -18.29 2.29
N ILE A 273 -12.96 -18.25 1.52
CA ILE A 273 -13.53 -17.00 1.02
C ILE A 273 -14.49 -16.49 2.09
N VAL A 274 -14.20 -15.36 2.72
CA VAL A 274 -14.95 -14.85 3.88
C VAL A 274 -15.75 -13.59 3.48
N PRO A 275 -17.09 -13.69 3.32
CA PRO A 275 -17.90 -12.53 2.96
C PRO A 275 -18.10 -11.61 4.17
N THR A 276 -17.96 -10.30 4.01
CA THR A 276 -18.13 -9.32 5.09
C THR A 276 -18.67 -7.99 4.55
N SER A 277 -19.24 -7.19 5.43
CA SER A 277 -19.65 -5.83 5.07
C SER A 277 -18.43 -4.93 4.88
N THR A 278 -18.57 -3.93 4.01
CA THR A 278 -17.57 -2.88 3.83
C THR A 278 -18.23 -1.51 3.84
N GLY A 279 -17.57 -0.54 4.46
CA GLY A 279 -17.98 0.86 4.42
C GLY A 279 -17.44 1.61 3.22
N ALA A 280 -16.55 1.02 2.41
CA ALA A 280 -15.80 1.73 1.38
C ALA A 280 -16.68 2.41 0.33
N ALA A 281 -17.69 1.71 -0.19
CA ALA A 281 -18.64 2.28 -1.15
C ALA A 281 -19.43 3.47 -0.56
N LYS A 282 -19.81 3.39 0.71
CA LYS A 282 -20.48 4.50 1.42
C LYS A 282 -19.52 5.64 1.70
N ALA A 283 -18.25 5.35 1.98
CA ALA A 283 -17.21 6.34 2.23
C ALA A 283 -16.84 7.15 0.98
N VAL A 284 -17.10 6.63 -0.23
CA VAL A 284 -16.97 7.42 -1.47
C VAL A 284 -17.83 8.69 -1.40
N ALA A 285 -19.01 8.64 -0.79
CA ALA A 285 -19.87 9.81 -0.64
C ALA A 285 -19.29 10.90 0.28
N LEU A 286 -18.29 10.58 1.11
CA LEU A 286 -17.59 11.56 1.95
C LEU A 286 -16.61 12.40 1.12
N VAL A 287 -16.08 11.84 0.03
CA VAL A 287 -15.10 12.49 -0.85
C VAL A 287 -15.70 12.94 -2.19
N LEU A 288 -16.83 12.35 -2.60
CA LEU A 288 -17.62 12.70 -3.77
C LEU A 288 -19.10 12.83 -3.37
N PRO A 289 -19.54 13.99 -2.83
CA PRO A 289 -20.88 14.15 -2.26
C PRO A 289 -22.04 13.89 -3.24
N SER A 290 -21.83 14.08 -4.55
CA SER A 290 -22.80 13.76 -5.62
C SER A 290 -23.23 12.29 -5.62
N LEU A 291 -22.43 11.40 -5.02
CA LEU A 291 -22.65 9.96 -4.98
C LEU A 291 -23.32 9.47 -3.69
N LYS A 292 -23.74 10.38 -2.82
CA LYS A 292 -24.43 10.04 -1.57
C LYS A 292 -25.68 9.20 -1.84
N GLY A 293 -25.69 7.99 -1.29
CA GLY A 293 -26.78 7.03 -1.44
C GLY A 293 -26.81 6.25 -2.76
N LYS A 294 -25.88 6.53 -3.69
CA LYS A 294 -25.84 5.87 -5.01
C LYS A 294 -25.05 4.56 -5.02
N LEU A 295 -24.08 4.40 -4.12
CA LEU A 295 -23.16 3.26 -4.08
C LEU A 295 -23.26 2.47 -2.78
N ASN A 296 -23.20 1.14 -2.89
CA ASN A 296 -23.08 0.23 -1.75
C ASN A 296 -22.22 -0.98 -2.14
N GLY A 297 -21.90 -1.87 -1.21
CA GLY A 297 -21.11 -3.04 -1.56
C GLY A 297 -20.76 -3.99 -0.42
N ILE A 298 -20.08 -5.07 -0.79
CA ILE A 298 -19.56 -6.09 0.11
C ILE A 298 -18.07 -6.36 -0.16
N ALA A 299 -17.43 -7.09 0.75
CA ALA A 299 -16.09 -7.61 0.55
C ALA A 299 -16.07 -9.13 0.68
N LEU A 300 -15.24 -9.78 -0.13
CA LEU A 300 -14.90 -11.19 -0.04
C LEU A 300 -13.42 -11.27 0.34
N ARG A 301 -13.09 -11.69 1.57
CA ARG A 301 -11.69 -11.91 1.95
C ARG A 301 -11.21 -13.24 1.40
N VAL A 302 -10.07 -13.27 0.72
CA VAL A 302 -9.55 -14.48 0.06
C VAL A 302 -8.15 -14.85 0.56
N PRO A 303 -7.70 -16.11 0.36
CA PRO A 303 -6.38 -16.61 0.79
C PRO A 303 -5.15 -16.04 0.07
N THR A 304 -5.16 -14.75 -0.27
CA THR A 304 -4.00 -14.01 -0.79
C THR A 304 -3.51 -13.04 0.29
N PRO A 305 -2.19 -12.87 0.48
CA PRO A 305 -1.66 -12.06 1.57
C PRO A 305 -1.59 -10.56 1.26
N ASN A 306 -1.60 -10.18 -0.02
CA ASN A 306 -1.52 -8.81 -0.50
C ASN A 306 -2.14 -8.72 -1.91
N VAL A 307 -2.45 -7.50 -2.33
CA VAL A 307 -3.19 -7.11 -3.53
C VAL A 307 -4.65 -7.51 -3.45
N SER A 308 -5.50 -6.59 -3.84
CA SER A 308 -6.94 -6.74 -3.85
C SER A 308 -7.49 -6.18 -5.14
N VAL A 309 -8.73 -6.52 -5.44
CA VAL A 309 -9.44 -6.05 -6.63
C VAL A 309 -10.82 -5.56 -6.26
N VAL A 310 -11.24 -4.47 -6.91
CA VAL A 310 -12.60 -3.95 -6.86
C VAL A 310 -13.29 -4.34 -8.16
N ASP A 311 -14.49 -4.88 -8.01
CA ASP A 311 -15.48 -5.05 -9.05
C ASP A 311 -16.60 -4.05 -8.82
N LEU A 312 -16.74 -3.06 -9.70
CA LEU A 312 -17.82 -2.08 -9.66
C LEU A 312 -18.79 -2.32 -10.81
N VAL A 313 -20.08 -2.40 -10.51
CA VAL A 313 -21.17 -2.40 -11.50
C VAL A 313 -22.06 -1.20 -11.24
N VAL A 314 -22.20 -0.32 -12.23
CA VAL A 314 -22.98 0.92 -12.15
C VAL A 314 -23.92 1.07 -13.32
N GLN A 315 -25.07 1.67 -13.08
CA GLN A 315 -25.90 2.25 -14.12
C GLN A 315 -25.49 3.71 -14.34
N VAL A 316 -25.29 4.11 -15.59
CA VAL A 316 -24.88 5.47 -15.99
C VAL A 316 -25.99 6.18 -16.78
N GLU A 317 -25.98 7.51 -16.76
CA GLU A 317 -26.97 8.34 -17.48
C GLU A 317 -26.62 8.46 -18.97
N LYS A 318 -25.34 8.70 -19.27
CA LYS A 318 -24.85 8.81 -20.64
C LYS A 318 -24.55 7.41 -21.19
N LYS A 319 -25.25 7.06 -22.26
CA LYS A 319 -25.01 5.84 -23.04
C LYS A 319 -23.56 5.76 -23.50
N THR A 320 -22.95 4.59 -23.38
CA THR A 320 -21.52 4.38 -23.61
C THR A 320 -21.22 2.96 -24.12
N PHE A 321 -19.95 2.67 -24.37
CA PHE A 321 -19.40 1.36 -24.71
C PHE A 321 -17.99 1.23 -24.11
N ALA A 322 -17.46 0.01 -24.03
CA ALA A 322 -16.27 -0.29 -23.21
C ALA A 322 -15.03 0.55 -23.59
N GLU A 323 -14.82 0.78 -24.88
CA GLU A 323 -13.70 1.56 -25.40
C GLU A 323 -13.81 3.05 -25.03
N GLU A 324 -15.01 3.63 -25.01
CA GLU A 324 -15.23 5.01 -24.55
C GLU A 324 -14.93 5.14 -23.04
N VAL A 325 -15.37 4.16 -22.24
CA VAL A 325 -15.07 4.10 -20.80
C VAL A 325 -13.56 3.99 -20.55
N ASN A 326 -12.88 3.08 -21.26
CA ASN A 326 -11.44 2.90 -21.13
C ASN A 326 -10.65 4.14 -21.59
N ALA A 327 -11.09 4.81 -22.67
CA ALA A 327 -10.48 6.06 -23.12
C ALA A 327 -10.59 7.18 -22.08
N ALA A 328 -11.73 7.30 -21.39
CA ALA A 328 -11.92 8.26 -20.32
C ALA A 328 -10.96 8.01 -19.14
N PHE A 329 -10.70 6.74 -18.79
CA PHE A 329 -9.73 6.40 -17.75
C PHE A 329 -8.31 6.76 -18.16
N ARG A 330 -7.90 6.48 -19.40
CA ARG A 330 -6.56 6.85 -19.89
C ARG A 330 -6.34 8.35 -19.89
N GLU A 331 -7.31 9.10 -20.41
CA GLU A 331 -7.25 10.57 -20.40
C GLU A 331 -7.05 11.10 -18.98
N SER A 332 -7.79 10.56 -18.01
CA SER A 332 -7.73 11.01 -16.62
C SER A 332 -6.42 10.59 -15.95
N ALA A 333 -5.93 9.38 -16.23
CA ALA A 333 -4.66 8.86 -15.72
C ALA A 333 -3.44 9.64 -16.25
N GLU A 334 -3.49 10.14 -17.47
CA GLU A 334 -2.42 10.99 -18.03
C GLU A 334 -2.47 12.43 -17.49
N LYS A 335 -3.65 12.89 -17.06
CA LYS A 335 -3.91 14.27 -16.60
C LYS A 335 -4.09 14.34 -15.09
N GLU A 336 -5.32 14.57 -14.64
CA GLU A 336 -5.63 14.95 -13.25
C GLU A 336 -5.43 13.83 -12.23
N LEU A 337 -5.35 12.57 -12.66
CA LEU A 337 -5.11 11.40 -11.81
C LEU A 337 -3.74 10.75 -12.05
N ASN A 338 -2.79 11.48 -12.65
CA ASN A 338 -1.43 10.99 -12.83
C ASN A 338 -0.80 10.57 -11.49
N GLY A 339 -0.22 9.38 -11.44
CA GLY A 339 0.33 8.78 -10.21
C GLY A 339 -0.72 8.22 -9.24
N ILE A 340 -2.01 8.40 -9.50
CA ILE A 340 -3.13 7.90 -8.67
C ILE A 340 -3.91 6.79 -9.36
N LEU A 341 -4.19 6.96 -10.66
CA LEU A 341 -4.89 6.00 -11.51
C LEU A 341 -3.94 5.53 -12.62
N SER A 342 -3.99 4.24 -12.93
CA SER A 342 -3.38 3.68 -14.13
C SER A 342 -4.38 2.77 -14.86
N VAL A 343 -4.08 2.45 -16.12
CA VAL A 343 -4.86 1.52 -16.93
C VAL A 343 -3.93 0.45 -17.48
N CYS A 344 -4.29 -0.82 -17.32
CA CYS A 344 -3.51 -1.98 -17.75
C CYS A 344 -4.26 -2.76 -18.82
N ASP A 345 -3.60 -3.01 -19.94
CA ASP A 345 -4.09 -3.80 -21.07
C ASP A 345 -3.58 -5.25 -21.07
N VAL A 346 -2.57 -5.51 -20.25
CA VAL A 346 -1.93 -6.83 -20.15
C VAL A 346 -2.75 -7.69 -19.20
N PRO A 347 -3.02 -8.97 -19.53
CA PRO A 347 -3.78 -9.89 -18.68
C PRO A 347 -2.94 -10.35 -17.47
N LEU A 348 -2.81 -9.47 -16.48
CA LEU A 348 -2.07 -9.68 -15.24
C LEU A 348 -2.94 -10.28 -14.13
N VAL A 349 -2.29 -10.76 -13.08
CA VAL A 349 -2.93 -11.31 -11.87
C VAL A 349 -2.46 -10.58 -10.61
N SER A 350 -3.04 -10.92 -9.46
CA SER A 350 -2.86 -10.15 -8.22
C SER A 350 -1.39 -9.85 -7.87
N VAL A 351 -0.50 -10.84 -7.93
CA VAL A 351 0.90 -10.66 -7.52
C VAL A 351 1.66 -9.64 -8.37
N ASP A 352 1.25 -9.42 -9.61
CA ASP A 352 1.90 -8.50 -10.54
C ASP A 352 1.68 -7.03 -10.16
N PHE A 353 0.63 -6.74 -9.38
CA PHE A 353 0.34 -5.39 -8.88
C PHE A 353 0.97 -5.09 -7.52
N ARG A 354 1.73 -6.03 -6.96
CA ARG A 354 2.45 -5.83 -5.70
C ARG A 354 3.46 -4.69 -5.86
N CYS A 355 3.54 -3.81 -4.87
CA CYS A 355 4.37 -2.60 -4.90
C CYS A 355 4.01 -1.60 -6.02
N THR A 356 2.77 -1.62 -6.53
CA THR A 356 2.30 -0.56 -7.42
C THR A 356 2.04 0.72 -6.63
N ASP A 357 2.60 1.84 -7.10
CA ASP A 357 2.54 3.14 -6.40
C ASP A 357 1.20 3.86 -6.56
N VAL A 358 0.41 3.48 -7.56
CA VAL A 358 -0.92 4.04 -7.83
C VAL A 358 -1.95 3.50 -6.85
N SER A 359 -3.03 4.25 -6.63
CA SER A 359 -4.13 3.80 -5.78
C SER A 359 -5.03 2.78 -6.48
N SER A 360 -5.09 2.85 -7.80
CA SER A 360 -6.03 2.09 -8.62
C SER A 360 -5.44 1.80 -9.99
N THR A 361 -5.50 0.55 -10.42
CA THR A 361 -5.12 0.11 -11.75
C THR A 361 -6.31 -0.54 -12.42
N VAL A 362 -6.94 0.16 -13.37
CA VAL A 362 -8.07 -0.36 -14.14
C VAL A 362 -7.57 -1.46 -15.08
N ASP A 363 -8.23 -2.61 -15.03
CA ASP A 363 -8.03 -3.69 -15.99
C ASP A 363 -8.94 -3.45 -17.20
N SER A 364 -8.38 -2.85 -18.26
CA SER A 364 -9.16 -2.39 -19.42
C SER A 364 -9.80 -3.55 -20.17
N SER A 365 -9.18 -4.74 -20.10
CA SER A 365 -9.64 -5.96 -20.76
C SER A 365 -10.92 -6.53 -20.13
N LEU A 366 -11.21 -6.14 -18.88
CA LEU A 366 -12.37 -6.58 -18.10
C LEU A 366 -13.45 -5.51 -17.96
N THR A 367 -13.29 -4.34 -18.60
CA THR A 367 -14.36 -3.35 -18.72
C THR A 367 -15.47 -3.92 -19.60
N MET A 368 -16.70 -3.92 -19.09
CA MET A 368 -17.86 -4.41 -19.83
C MET A 368 -18.97 -3.36 -19.82
N VAL A 369 -19.71 -3.27 -20.93
CA VAL A 369 -20.94 -2.51 -21.00
C VAL A 369 -22.06 -3.44 -21.45
N MET A 370 -23.10 -3.58 -20.63
CA MET A 370 -24.28 -4.37 -20.93
C MET A 370 -25.43 -3.42 -21.28
N GLY A 371 -26.08 -3.69 -22.42
CA GLY A 371 -26.96 -2.70 -23.04
C GLY A 371 -26.12 -1.52 -23.53
N ASP A 372 -26.44 -0.32 -23.06
CA ASP A 372 -25.64 0.89 -23.30
C ASP A 372 -25.46 1.73 -22.02
N ASP A 373 -25.99 1.28 -20.88
CA ASP A 373 -26.06 2.06 -19.64
C ASP A 373 -25.58 1.29 -18.39
N MET A 374 -25.28 -0.01 -18.48
CA MET A 374 -24.76 -0.80 -17.35
C MET A 374 -23.27 -1.08 -17.54
N VAL A 375 -22.43 -0.36 -16.80
CA VAL A 375 -20.97 -0.43 -16.89
C VAL A 375 -20.41 -1.25 -15.74
N LYS A 376 -19.52 -2.20 -16.07
CA LYS A 376 -18.70 -2.95 -15.13
C LYS A 376 -17.24 -2.57 -15.31
N VAL A 377 -16.56 -2.24 -14.21
CA VAL A 377 -15.13 -1.92 -14.20
C VAL A 377 -14.43 -2.74 -13.12
N ILE A 378 -13.29 -3.33 -13.48
CA ILE A 378 -12.40 -4.03 -12.57
C ILE A 378 -11.16 -3.18 -12.33
N ALA A 379 -10.79 -2.99 -11.07
CA ALA A 379 -9.60 -2.24 -10.70
C ALA A 379 -8.79 -2.92 -9.59
N TRP A 380 -7.52 -3.15 -9.85
CA TRP A 380 -6.55 -3.71 -8.92
C TRP A 380 -5.94 -2.63 -8.01
N TYR A 381 -5.50 -3.04 -6.83
CA TYR A 381 -4.75 -2.19 -5.91
C TYR A 381 -3.90 -3.02 -4.94
N ASP A 382 -2.65 -2.63 -4.73
CA ASP A 382 -1.90 -3.09 -3.56
C ASP A 382 -2.48 -2.38 -2.32
N ASN A 383 -3.28 -3.13 -1.56
CA ASN A 383 -3.96 -2.63 -0.38
C ASN A 383 -3.04 -2.25 0.78
N GLU A 384 -1.73 -2.54 0.70
CA GLU A 384 -0.74 -2.11 1.68
C GLU A 384 0.19 -1.03 1.11
N TRP A 385 0.74 -1.20 -0.09
CA TRP A 385 1.75 -0.31 -0.67
C TRP A 385 1.16 0.97 -1.26
N GLY A 386 0.27 0.86 -2.26
CA GLY A 386 -0.37 2.01 -2.88
C GLY A 386 -1.13 2.86 -1.87
N TYR A 387 -1.78 2.22 -0.89
CA TYR A 387 -2.39 2.93 0.24
C TYR A 387 -1.37 3.69 1.10
N SER A 388 -0.22 3.08 1.41
CA SER A 388 0.83 3.74 2.20
C SER A 388 1.44 4.92 1.45
N GLN A 389 1.59 4.84 0.12
CA GLN A 389 1.98 5.97 -0.71
C GLN A 389 0.99 7.13 -0.55
N ARG A 390 -0.33 6.87 -0.53
CA ARG A 390 -1.35 7.89 -0.27
C ARG A 390 -1.28 8.49 1.13
N VAL A 391 -0.88 7.70 2.14
CA VAL A 391 -0.67 8.23 3.49
C VAL A 391 0.51 9.22 3.49
N VAL A 392 1.61 8.93 2.77
CA VAL A 392 2.72 9.88 2.64
C VAL A 392 2.31 11.11 1.84
N ASP A 393 1.60 10.94 0.72
CA ASP A 393 1.11 12.05 -0.10
C ASP A 393 0.21 13.01 0.70
N LEU A 394 -0.73 12.48 1.48
CA LEU A 394 -1.61 13.31 2.31
C LEU A 394 -0.84 13.98 3.46
N ALA A 395 0.17 13.31 4.02
CA ALA A 395 1.06 13.94 5.00
C ALA A 395 1.90 15.07 4.38
N ASP A 396 2.40 14.91 3.15
CA ASP A 396 3.11 15.97 2.42
C ASP A 396 2.17 17.15 2.09
N ILE A 397 0.89 16.90 1.76
CA ILE A 397 -0.14 17.95 1.60
C ILE A 397 -0.34 18.72 2.92
N VAL A 398 -0.41 18.01 4.06
CA VAL A 398 -0.50 18.63 5.38
C VAL A 398 0.72 19.48 5.68
N ALA A 399 1.93 19.00 5.35
CA ALA A 399 3.18 19.74 5.55
C ALA A 399 3.28 20.98 4.65
N THR A 400 2.84 20.88 3.40
CA THR A 400 2.83 22.01 2.45
C THR A 400 1.88 23.12 2.89
N ASN A 401 0.77 22.75 3.52
CA ASN A 401 -0.25 23.69 4.03
C ASN A 401 -0.16 23.85 5.56
N TRP A 402 1.05 23.75 6.12
CA TRP A 402 1.23 23.82 7.57
C TRP A 402 0.99 25.24 8.11
N ILE A 403 0.21 25.36 9.19
CA ILE A 403 -0.13 26.63 9.87
C ILE A 403 0.17 26.60 11.35
#